data_AF-A0A2D6GN57-F1
#
_entry.id   AF-A0A2D6GN57-F1
#
_cell.length_a   1.000
_cell.length_b   1.000
_cell.length_c   1.000
_cell.angle_alpha   90.00
_cell.angle_beta   90.00
_cell.angle_gamma   90.00
#
_symmetry.space_group_name_H-M   'P 1'
#
loop_
_entity.id
_entity.type
_entity.pdbx_description
1 polymer ?
#
loop_
_entity_poly.entity_id
_entity_poly.type
_entity_poly.pdbx_seq_one_letter_code
_entity_poly.pdbx_strand_id
1 'polypeptide(L)'
;FLYSGSIEQSQQLPKGNYLIQLHGESRFQIIEELETDTPYRIAKVAYTSFPHDMEDASLSKDADLLYQNFREYSERNKLKIEWDKIEDIPANYLVNLLSMNLDFTGIEKQTLLESPDLDTRLDDLICLMEMSNQHEISADSSPNFLN
;
A
#
# COMPACT_ATOMS: atom_id res chain seq x y z
N PHE A 1 1.57 12.65 3.27
CA PHE A 1 1.00 13.03 1.95
C PHE A 1 -0.51 13.12 2.08
N LEU A 2 -1.15 14.06 1.38
CA LEU A 2 -2.60 14.20 1.38
C LEU A 2 -3.17 13.47 0.15
N TYR A 3 -4.30 12.80 0.34
CA TYR A 3 -4.94 12.00 -0.71
C TYR A 3 -6.35 12.52 -0.95
N SER A 4 -6.71 12.72 -2.22
CA SER A 4 -8.11 12.89 -2.63
C SER A 4 -8.76 11.52 -2.60
N GLY A 5 -10.04 11.48 -2.31
CA GLY A 5 -10.78 10.23 -2.30
C GLY A 5 -12.27 10.44 -2.36
N SER A 6 -12.96 9.43 -2.88
CA SER A 6 -14.43 9.34 -2.87
C SER A 6 -14.92 8.77 -1.55
N ILE A 7 -16.12 9.18 -1.12
CA ILE A 7 -16.84 8.52 -0.04
C ILE A 7 -17.62 7.36 -0.65
N GLU A 8 -17.18 6.14 -0.38
CA GLU A 8 -17.85 4.92 -0.86
C GLU A 8 -19.07 4.61 0.00
N GLN A 9 -18.94 4.78 1.31
CA GLN A 9 -20.02 4.48 2.25
C GLN A 9 -20.01 5.44 3.43
N SER A 10 -21.20 5.83 3.87
CA SER A 10 -21.40 6.50 5.14
C SER A 10 -22.50 5.80 5.92
N GLN A 11 -22.27 5.59 7.22
CA GLN A 11 -23.23 4.99 8.12
C GLN A 11 -23.29 5.80 9.42
N GLN A 12 -24.49 6.24 9.79
CA GLN A 12 -24.71 6.84 11.10
C GLN A 12 -24.80 5.73 12.16
N LEU A 13 -23.99 5.84 13.20
CA LEU A 13 -23.96 4.93 14.32
C LEU A 13 -24.97 5.39 15.41
N PRO A 14 -25.42 4.47 16.27
CA PRO A 14 -26.50 4.75 17.25
C PRO A 14 -26.19 5.86 18.25
N LYS A 15 -24.92 6.22 18.44
CA LYS A 15 -24.47 7.29 19.35
C LYS A 15 -24.32 8.65 18.65
N GLY A 16 -24.73 8.78 17.40
CA GLY A 16 -24.69 10.03 16.63
C GLY A 16 -23.36 10.30 15.91
N ASN A 17 -22.36 9.42 16.07
CA ASN A 17 -21.13 9.44 15.28
C ASN A 17 -21.32 8.75 13.92
N TYR A 18 -20.47 9.06 12.94
CA TYR A 18 -20.52 8.46 11.61
C TYR A 18 -19.31 7.56 11.36
N LEU A 19 -19.55 6.41 10.73
CA LEU A 19 -18.53 5.61 10.09
C LEU A 19 -18.49 6.00 8.62
N ILE A 20 -17.32 6.38 8.11
CA ILE A 20 -17.13 6.76 6.71
C ILE A 20 -16.04 5.87 6.12
N GLN A 21 -16.36 5.19 5.02
CA GLN A 21 -15.39 4.46 4.22
C GLN A 21 -14.99 5.33 3.03
N LEU A 22 -13.68 5.56 2.90
CA LEU A 22 -13.08 6.39 1.86
C LEU A 22 -12.28 5.49 0.91
N HIS A 23 -12.32 5.81 -0.38
CA HIS A 23 -11.42 5.25 -1.38
C HIS A 23 -10.46 6.35 -1.83
N GLY A 24 -9.16 6.17 -1.59
CA GLY A 24 -8.14 7.15 -2.01
C GLY A 24 -7.85 7.03 -3.50
N GLU A 25 -8.06 8.12 -4.25
CA GLU A 25 -7.87 8.17 -5.69
C GLU A 25 -6.48 8.69 -6.09
N SER A 26 -6.00 9.79 -5.49
CA SER A 26 -4.77 10.43 -5.96
C SER A 26 -4.11 11.29 -4.88
N ARG A 27 -2.79 11.44 -4.94
CA ARG A 27 -2.05 12.34 -4.05
C ARG A 27 -2.18 13.78 -4.51
N PHE A 28 -2.29 14.69 -3.54
CA PHE A 28 -2.25 16.12 -3.81
C PHE A 28 -1.41 16.88 -2.79
N GLN A 29 -1.02 18.08 -3.18
CA GLN A 29 -0.36 19.04 -2.30
C GLN A 29 -1.26 20.24 -2.09
N ILE A 30 -1.41 20.71 -0.84
CA ILE A 30 -2.09 21.98 -0.56
C ILE A 30 -1.21 23.13 -1.06
N ILE A 31 -1.76 23.93 -1.97
CA ILE A 31 -1.12 25.15 -2.48
C ILE A 31 -1.44 26.32 -1.55
N GLU A 32 -2.71 26.42 -1.15
CA GLU A 32 -3.23 27.56 -0.39
C GLU A 32 -4.45 27.09 0.40
N GLU A 33 -4.52 27.44 1.68
CA GLU A 33 -5.74 27.26 2.47
C GLU A 33 -6.60 28.51 2.36
N LEU A 34 -7.88 28.33 2.02
CA LEU A 34 -8.83 29.41 1.86
C LEU A 34 -9.48 29.71 3.21
N GLU A 35 -9.41 30.97 3.65
CA GLU A 35 -10.20 31.44 4.78
C GLU A 35 -11.67 31.48 4.38
N THR A 36 -12.49 30.65 5.03
CA THR A 36 -13.92 30.50 4.75
C THR A 36 -14.69 30.40 6.05
N ASP A 37 -15.94 30.88 6.07
CA ASP A 37 -16.83 30.79 7.23
C ASP A 37 -17.44 29.38 7.42
N THR A 38 -17.02 28.39 6.62
CA THR A 38 -17.52 27.02 6.72
C THR A 38 -16.94 26.28 7.93
N PRO A 39 -17.67 25.33 8.53
CA PRO A 39 -17.18 24.56 9.67
C PRO A 39 -16.08 23.53 9.30
N TYR A 40 -15.64 23.52 8.03
CA TYR A 40 -14.58 22.66 7.51
C TYR A 40 -13.57 23.49 6.72
N ARG A 41 -12.34 22.98 6.65
CA ARG A 41 -11.23 23.61 5.94
C ARG A 41 -11.43 23.44 4.44
N ILE A 42 -11.14 24.50 3.69
CA ILE A 42 -11.16 24.50 2.22
C ILE A 42 -9.77 24.91 1.76
N ALA A 43 -9.21 24.20 0.79
CA ALA A 43 -7.88 24.49 0.27
C ALA A 43 -7.83 24.32 -1.24
N LYS A 44 -7.01 25.15 -1.91
CA LYS A 44 -6.58 24.90 -3.28
C LYS A 44 -5.48 23.86 -3.27
N VAL A 45 -5.60 22.87 -4.14
CA VAL A 45 -4.70 21.72 -4.20
C VAL A 45 -4.12 21.55 -5.60
N ALA A 46 -2.87 21.10 -5.67
CA ALA A 46 -2.19 20.71 -6.91
C ALA A 46 -2.06 19.18 -6.95
N TYR A 47 -2.54 18.59 -8.04
CA TYR A 47 -2.34 17.18 -8.39
C TYR A 47 -1.11 16.99 -9.31
N THR A 48 -0.57 18.08 -9.85
CA THR A 48 0.51 18.09 -10.86
C THR A 48 1.86 17.58 -10.35
N SER A 49 2.05 17.44 -9.04
CA SER A 49 3.26 16.88 -8.45
C SER A 49 3.35 15.36 -8.57
N PHE A 50 2.27 14.68 -8.98
CA PHE A 50 2.19 13.22 -9.10
C PHE A 50 1.60 12.79 -10.47
N PRO A 51 2.25 13.11 -11.59
CA PRO A 51 1.74 12.82 -12.93
C PRO A 51 1.56 11.31 -13.19
N HIS A 52 2.26 10.46 -12.44
CA HIS A 52 2.18 9.01 -12.54
C HIS A 52 0.98 8.38 -11.78
N ASP A 53 0.18 9.16 -11.05
CA ASP A 53 -1.05 8.68 -10.40
C ASP A 53 -2.23 8.57 -11.40
N MET A 54 -2.14 9.18 -12.60
CA MET A 54 -3.21 9.16 -13.64
C MET A 54 -2.88 8.32 -14.88
N GLU A 55 -1.63 7.87 -15.04
CA GLU A 55 -1.24 6.91 -16.08
C GLU A 55 -1.25 5.52 -15.45
N ASP A 56 -1.80 4.52 -16.14
CA ASP A 56 -1.54 3.11 -15.84
C ASP A 56 -0.03 2.93 -15.79
N ALA A 57 0.54 2.97 -14.59
CA ALA A 57 1.95 2.79 -14.37
C ALA A 57 2.33 1.43 -14.98
N SER A 58 2.99 1.46 -16.13
CA SER A 58 3.49 0.25 -16.78
C SER A 58 4.81 -0.11 -16.11
N LEU A 59 4.94 -1.35 -15.64
CA LEU A 59 6.23 -1.87 -15.21
C LEU A 59 7.21 -1.78 -16.38
N SER A 60 8.33 -1.11 -16.17
CA SER A 60 9.44 -1.14 -17.14
C SER A 60 10.33 -2.36 -16.93
N LYS A 61 10.28 -2.93 -15.73
CA LYS A 61 11.01 -4.14 -15.32
C LYS A 61 10.22 -5.41 -15.58
N ASP A 62 10.97 -6.49 -15.75
CA ASP A 62 10.42 -7.83 -15.84
C ASP A 62 9.84 -8.27 -14.48
N ALA A 63 8.61 -8.76 -14.49
CA ALA A 63 7.90 -9.20 -13.31
C ALA A 63 8.16 -10.67 -12.96
N ASP A 64 8.94 -11.42 -13.75
CA ASP A 64 9.26 -12.83 -13.47
C ASP A 64 9.81 -13.05 -12.05
N LEU A 65 10.67 -12.14 -11.58
CA LEU A 65 11.23 -12.18 -10.23
C LEU A 65 10.16 -11.98 -9.15
N LEU A 66 9.09 -11.22 -9.42
CA LEU A 66 7.95 -11.06 -8.51
C LEU A 66 7.24 -12.40 -8.33
N TYR A 67 6.89 -13.06 -9.43
CA TYR A 67 6.15 -14.32 -9.41
C TYR A 67 6.95 -15.43 -8.71
N GLN A 68 8.25 -15.50 -8.98
CA GLN A 68 9.14 -16.46 -8.31
C GLN A 68 9.15 -16.22 -6.80
N ASN A 69 9.43 -15.00 -6.36
CA ASN A 69 9.49 -14.66 -4.93
C ASN A 69 8.14 -14.82 -4.23
N PHE A 70 7.05 -14.45 -4.90
CA PHE A 70 5.70 -14.60 -4.37
C PHE A 70 5.30 -16.07 -4.23
N ARG A 71 5.68 -16.94 -5.19
CA ARG A 71 5.46 -18.40 -5.08
C ARG A 71 6.14 -18.95 -3.85
N GLU A 72 7.43 -18.68 -3.69
CA GLU A 72 8.15 -19.13 -2.51
C GLU A 72 7.55 -18.56 -1.22
N TYR A 73 7.18 -17.28 -1.18
CA TYR A 73 6.55 -16.65 -0.02
C TYR A 73 5.22 -17.31 0.33
N SER A 74 4.38 -17.61 -0.66
CA SER A 74 3.07 -18.22 -0.46
C SER A 74 3.16 -19.65 0.06
N GLU A 75 4.11 -20.45 -0.45
CA GLU A 75 4.35 -21.82 0.02
C GLU A 75 4.82 -21.82 1.47
N ARG A 76 5.74 -20.90 1.82
CA ARG A 76 6.25 -20.73 3.18
C ARG A 76 5.16 -20.32 4.17
N ASN A 77 4.38 -19.29 3.82
CA ASN A 77 3.30 -18.77 4.65
C ASN A 77 2.01 -19.61 4.57
N LYS A 78 2.02 -20.74 3.85
CA LYS A 78 0.87 -21.64 3.63
C LYS A 78 -0.36 -20.90 3.11
N LEU A 79 -0.13 -19.89 2.28
CA LEU A 79 -1.20 -19.12 1.66
C LEU A 79 -1.89 -19.99 0.60
N LYS A 80 -3.23 -20.01 0.65
CA LYS A 80 -4.03 -20.65 -0.39
C LYS A 80 -4.23 -19.67 -1.53
N ILE A 81 -3.32 -19.71 -2.49
CA ILE A 81 -3.36 -18.86 -3.68
C ILE A 81 -3.96 -19.62 -4.86
N GLU A 82 -4.95 -19.01 -5.51
CA GLU A 82 -5.48 -19.48 -6.80
C GLU A 82 -4.59 -18.95 -7.93
N TRP A 83 -3.52 -19.68 -8.25
CA TRP A 83 -2.51 -19.29 -9.25
C TRP A 83 -3.08 -18.94 -10.62
N ASP A 84 -4.10 -19.67 -11.04
CA ASP A 84 -4.84 -19.46 -12.30
C ASP A 84 -5.40 -18.02 -12.40
N LYS A 85 -5.83 -17.45 -11.27
CA LYS A 85 -6.33 -16.06 -11.19
C LYS A 85 -5.21 -15.03 -11.10
N ILE A 86 -4.02 -15.41 -10.65
CA ILE A 86 -2.88 -14.51 -10.46
C ILE A 86 -2.13 -14.30 -11.77
N GLU A 87 -2.04 -15.34 -12.60
CA GLU A 87 -1.40 -15.28 -13.92
C GLU A 87 -2.17 -14.39 -14.91
N ASP A 88 -3.48 -14.26 -14.74
CA ASP A 88 -4.35 -13.37 -15.54
C ASP A 88 -4.29 -11.89 -15.13
N ILE A 89 -3.72 -11.58 -13.95
CA ILE A 89 -3.64 -10.19 -13.45
C ILE A 89 -2.40 -9.52 -14.04
N PRO A 90 -2.53 -8.32 -14.66
CA PRO A 90 -1.36 -7.61 -15.16
C PRO A 90 -0.41 -7.24 -14.01
N ALA A 91 0.90 -7.39 -14.25
CA ALA A 91 1.90 -7.34 -13.19
C ALA A 91 1.90 -6.04 -12.37
N ASN A 92 1.57 -4.90 -12.99
CA ASN A 92 1.43 -3.62 -12.29
C ASN A 92 0.29 -3.62 -11.26
N TYR A 93 -0.83 -4.25 -11.59
CA TYR A 93 -1.94 -4.46 -10.66
C TYR A 93 -1.56 -5.47 -9.58
N LEU A 94 -0.81 -6.52 -9.94
CA LEU A 94 -0.36 -7.54 -9.00
C LEU A 94 0.56 -6.95 -7.92
N VAL A 95 1.52 -6.09 -8.28
CA VAL A 95 2.38 -5.39 -7.31
C VAL A 95 1.55 -4.65 -6.27
N ASN A 96 0.59 -3.83 -6.71
CA ASN A 96 -0.28 -3.08 -5.81
C ASN A 96 -1.15 -4.00 -4.93
N LEU A 97 -1.72 -5.05 -5.52
CA LEU A 97 -2.55 -6.03 -4.82
C LEU A 97 -1.75 -6.71 -3.71
N LEU A 98 -0.54 -7.18 -4.00
CA LEU A 98 0.33 -7.86 -3.05
C LEU A 98 0.80 -6.92 -1.94
N SER A 99 1.18 -5.68 -2.25
CA SER A 99 1.57 -4.68 -1.25
C SER A 99 0.50 -4.46 -0.17
N MET A 100 -0.78 -4.55 -0.53
CA MET A 100 -1.90 -4.35 0.40
C MET A 100 -2.29 -5.62 1.16
N ASN A 101 -2.30 -6.76 0.48
CA ASN A 101 -2.89 -8.01 0.99
C ASN A 101 -1.89 -8.93 1.71
N LEU A 102 -0.59 -8.73 1.53
CA LEU A 102 0.40 -9.48 2.29
C LEU A 102 0.48 -8.97 3.74
N ASP A 103 0.86 -9.89 4.63
CA ASP A 103 0.98 -9.67 6.08
C ASP A 103 2.28 -8.93 6.43
N PHE A 104 2.46 -7.75 5.84
CA PHE A 104 3.54 -6.84 6.17
C PHE A 104 3.22 -5.99 7.40
N THR A 105 4.25 -5.63 8.14
CA THR A 105 4.17 -4.69 9.26
C THR A 105 3.77 -3.29 8.79
N GLY A 106 3.28 -2.46 9.71
CA GLY A 106 2.86 -1.09 9.38
C GLY A 106 3.98 -0.23 8.77
N ILE A 107 5.24 -0.48 9.15
CA ILE A 107 6.40 0.23 8.60
C ILE A 107 6.66 -0.21 7.16
N GLU A 108 6.64 -1.51 6.89
CA GLU A 108 6.88 -2.06 5.55
C GLU A 108 5.79 -1.64 4.55
N LYS A 109 4.52 -1.63 4.99
CA LYS A 109 3.41 -1.09 4.19
C LYS A 109 3.60 0.40 3.90
N GLN A 110 4.14 1.16 4.85
CA GLN A 110 4.42 2.58 4.65
C GLN A 110 5.57 2.78 3.66
N THR A 111 6.63 1.97 3.71
CA THR A 111 7.72 1.98 2.71
C THR A 111 7.16 1.78 1.31
N LEU A 112 6.33 0.75 1.10
CA LEU A 112 5.71 0.45 -0.20
C LEU A 112 4.81 1.59 -0.70
N LEU A 113 4.10 2.28 0.21
CA LEU A 113 3.24 3.42 -0.14
C LEU A 113 4.06 4.67 -0.52
N GLU A 114 5.23 4.84 0.06
CA GLU A 114 6.12 5.97 -0.17
C GLU A 114 7.09 5.77 -1.34
N SER A 115 7.15 4.57 -1.94
CA SER A 115 7.97 4.30 -3.13
C SER A 115 7.62 5.28 -4.27
N PRO A 116 8.63 5.89 -4.91
CA PRO A 116 8.46 6.99 -5.86
C PRO A 116 7.80 6.57 -7.18
N ASP A 117 8.04 5.34 -7.63
CA ASP A 117 7.52 4.75 -8.86
C ASP A 117 7.24 3.25 -8.69
N LEU A 118 6.57 2.67 -9.68
CA LEU A 118 6.12 1.27 -9.63
C LEU A 118 7.27 0.27 -9.69
N ASP A 119 8.35 0.59 -10.41
CA ASP A 119 9.53 -0.29 -10.48
C ASP A 119 10.28 -0.33 -9.15
N THR A 120 10.40 0.81 -8.47
CA THR A 120 10.97 0.90 -7.12
C THR A 120 10.10 0.15 -6.12
N ARG A 121 8.77 0.30 -6.21
CA ARG A 121 7.84 -0.46 -5.37
C ARG A 121 7.95 -1.97 -5.61
N LEU A 122 8.15 -2.39 -6.85
CA LEU A 122 8.40 -3.79 -7.20
C LEU A 122 9.67 -4.31 -6.53
N ASP A 123 10.78 -3.56 -6.60
CA ASP A 123 12.03 -3.96 -5.93
C ASP A 123 11.85 -4.04 -4.40
N ASP A 124 11.20 -3.04 -3.80
CA ASP A 124 10.91 -3.00 -2.36
C ASP A 124 10.05 -4.20 -1.96
N LEU A 125 9.02 -4.53 -2.75
CA LEU A 125 8.14 -5.66 -2.51
C LEU A 125 8.88 -6.99 -2.57
N ILE A 126 9.74 -7.19 -3.58
CA ILE A 126 10.58 -8.39 -3.69
C ILE A 126 11.51 -8.49 -2.47
N CYS A 127 12.20 -7.39 -2.15
CA CYS A 127 13.11 -7.32 -1.00
C CYS A 127 12.39 -7.68 0.32
N LEU A 128 11.19 -7.16 0.54
CA LEU A 128 10.39 -7.48 1.73
C LEU A 128 9.95 -8.95 1.78
N MET A 129 9.58 -9.54 0.64
CA MET A 129 9.26 -10.98 0.57
C MET A 129 10.48 -11.86 0.83
N GLU A 130 11.68 -11.45 0.39
CA GLU A 130 12.93 -12.12 0.68
C GLU A 130 13.37 -11.96 2.15
N MET A 131 13.23 -10.75 2.71
CA MET A 131 13.57 -10.47 4.12
C MET A 131 12.64 -11.16 5.10
N SER A 132 11.38 -11.36 4.71
CA SER A 132 10.44 -12.19 5.45
C SER A 132 10.94 -13.64 5.62
N ASN A 133 11.84 -14.12 4.76
CA ASN A 133 12.52 -15.42 4.95
C ASN A 133 13.42 -15.44 6.18
N GLN A 134 13.90 -14.29 6.63
CA GLN A 134 14.90 -14.19 7.70
C GLN A 134 14.28 -13.84 9.06
N HIS A 135 13.04 -13.33 9.07
CA HIS A 135 12.37 -12.90 10.31
C HIS A 135 11.91 -14.04 11.22
N GLU A 136 11.94 -15.31 10.78
CA GLU A 136 11.77 -16.45 11.69
C GLU A 136 13.00 -16.70 12.59
N ILE A 137 14.13 -16.01 12.39
CA ILE A 137 15.36 -16.25 13.18
C ILE A 137 15.59 -15.20 14.29
N SER A 138 14.79 -14.12 14.39
CA SER A 138 15.07 -13.01 15.33
C SER A 138 13.99 -12.72 16.38
N ALA A 139 12.98 -13.57 16.53
CA ALA A 139 11.98 -13.45 17.60
C ALA A 139 12.30 -14.23 18.89
N ASP A 140 13.50 -14.78 19.05
CA ASP A 140 13.99 -15.31 20.33
C ASP A 140 15.42 -14.88 20.60
N SER A 141 15.60 -13.60 20.98
CA SER A 141 16.81 -13.12 21.66
C SER A 141 16.52 -11.77 22.30
N SER A 142 15.76 -11.78 23.39
CA SER A 142 16.00 -10.83 24.48
C SER A 142 16.39 -11.64 25.72
N PRO A 143 17.67 -11.65 26.11
CA PRO A 143 18.09 -12.25 27.37
C PRO A 143 17.41 -11.51 28.52
N ASN A 144 16.75 -12.28 29.37
CA ASN A 144 16.14 -11.85 30.61
C ASN A 144 17.14 -11.03 31.45
N PHE A 145 16.95 -9.72 31.53
CA PHE A 145 17.61 -8.88 32.54
C PHE A 145 16.56 -8.38 33.54
N LEU A 146 16.51 -9.11 34.66
CA LEU A 146 16.15 -8.77 36.04
C LEU A 146 14.94 -7.86 36.33
N ASN A 147 14.04 -8.35 37.18
CA ASN A 147 14.18 -8.13 38.64
C ASN A 147 13.49 -9.24 39.45
#